data_AF-A0A7S2CMV9-F1
#
_entry.id   AF-A0A7S2CMV9-F1
#
_cell.length_a   1.000
_cell.length_b   1.000
_cell.length_c   1.000
_cell.angle_alpha   90.00
_cell.angle_beta   90.00
_cell.angle_gamma   90.00
#
_symmetry.space_group_name_H-M   'P 1'
#
loop_
_entity.id
_entity.type
_entity.pdbx_description
1 polymer ?
#
loop_
_entity_poly.entity_id
_entity_poly.type
_entity_poly.pdbx_seq_one_letter_code
_entity_poly.pdbx_strand_id
1 'polypeptide(L)'
;AVVVAAAGGIAYWLYKRQTEPNFLEAIGQQYDLQLAPEVEEFELVKEKCGGDEIQLKQALMKRCVADVPMLQFMQGEERKVQRMYSSSMIGAASYQSFQDAMAIASEELEAVKAEADEIQPGWGEQIWQQGMHLHTHLKSMQEHQEKAKKDEEEAAAEKKKQARKEKEAEKTAQTSEADAEKLAEQKAAELIKEAEQEAGSTGLKKRKSSKKKKPEA
;
A
#
# COMPACT_ATOMS: atom_id res chain seq x y z
N ALA A 1 6.88 -20.52 61.34
CA ALA A 1 7.23 -19.33 60.54
C ALA A 1 7.13 -19.58 59.02
N VAL A 2 7.68 -20.69 58.49
CA VAL A 2 7.76 -20.96 57.03
C VAL A 2 6.39 -21.16 56.35
N VAL A 3 5.41 -21.77 57.03
CA VAL A 3 4.07 -22.04 56.45
C VAL A 3 3.24 -20.77 56.23
N VAL A 4 3.37 -19.78 57.13
CA VAL A 4 2.67 -18.49 57.03
C VAL A 4 3.25 -17.64 55.88
N ALA A 5 4.56 -17.71 55.67
CA ALA A 5 5.23 -17.04 54.55
C ALA A 5 4.85 -17.65 53.20
N ALA A 6 4.67 -18.98 53.12
CA ALA A 6 4.20 -19.64 51.90
C ALA A 6 2.75 -19.30 51.58
N ALA A 7 1.86 -19.27 52.58
CA ALA A 7 0.47 -18.86 52.39
C ALA A 7 0.33 -17.38 52.00
N GLY A 8 1.12 -16.50 52.63
CA GLY A 8 1.21 -15.09 52.27
C GLY A 8 1.79 -14.87 50.87
N GLY A 9 2.78 -15.67 50.47
CA GLY A 9 3.37 -15.66 49.13
C GLY A 9 2.40 -16.15 48.06
N ILE A 10 1.60 -17.19 48.33
CA ILE A 10 0.55 -17.68 47.41
C ILE A 10 -0.61 -16.68 47.34
N ALA A 11 -1.03 -16.09 48.45
CA ALA A 11 -2.06 -15.05 48.46
C ALA A 11 -1.59 -13.78 47.74
N TYR A 12 -0.34 -13.36 47.95
CA TYR A 12 0.27 -12.24 47.23
C TYR A 12 0.48 -12.56 45.75
N TRP A 13 0.81 -13.80 45.39
CA TRP A 13 0.92 -14.24 44.00
C TRP A 13 -0.44 -14.33 43.31
N LEU A 14 -1.49 -14.77 44.00
CA LEU A 14 -2.87 -14.76 43.51
C LEU A 14 -3.40 -13.33 43.40
N TYR A 15 -3.15 -12.48 44.39
CA TYR A 15 -3.47 -11.05 44.37
C TYR A 15 -2.74 -10.33 43.24
N LYS A 16 -1.44 -10.58 43.08
CA LYS A 16 -0.61 -10.01 42.01
C LYS A 16 -1.05 -10.53 40.64
N ARG A 17 -1.39 -11.81 40.50
CA ARG A 17 -1.97 -12.38 39.27
C ARG A 17 -3.35 -11.79 38.93
N GLN A 18 -4.08 -11.28 39.92
CA GLN A 18 -5.38 -10.63 39.75
C GLN A 18 -5.26 -9.11 39.52
N THR A 19 -4.09 -8.52 39.77
CA THR A 19 -3.80 -7.06 39.69
C THR A 19 -2.71 -6.68 38.69
N GLU A 20 -2.02 -7.64 38.07
CA GLU A 20 -1.37 -7.36 36.78
C GLU A 20 -2.50 -6.97 35.82
N PRO A 21 -2.41 -5.83 35.12
CA PRO A 21 -3.44 -5.44 34.16
C PRO A 21 -3.60 -6.65 33.27
N ASN A 22 -4.80 -7.25 33.31
CA ASN A 22 -5.00 -8.49 32.59
C ASN A 22 -4.54 -8.19 31.16
N PHE A 23 -3.79 -9.08 30.52
CA PHE A 23 -3.55 -8.93 29.08
C PHE A 23 -4.88 -8.63 28.33
N LEU A 24 -5.98 -9.15 28.86
CA LEU A 24 -7.37 -8.86 28.49
C LEU A 24 -7.91 -7.45 28.83
N GLU A 25 -7.37 -6.78 29.84
CA GLU A 25 -7.64 -5.39 30.22
C GLU A 25 -6.82 -4.40 29.38
N ALA A 26 -5.60 -4.79 28.97
CA ALA A 26 -4.86 -4.13 27.91
C ALA A 26 -5.55 -4.30 26.54
N ILE A 27 -6.21 -5.44 26.29
CA ILE A 27 -7.16 -5.60 25.17
C ILE A 27 -8.47 -4.83 25.45
N GLY A 28 -8.82 -4.60 26.71
CA GLY A 28 -9.97 -3.76 27.12
C GLY A 28 -9.81 -2.30 26.72
N GLN A 29 -8.61 -1.84 26.37
CA GLN A 29 -8.37 -0.52 25.77
C GLN A 29 -8.53 -0.51 24.24
N GLN A 30 -9.03 -1.59 23.63
CA GLN A 30 -9.12 -1.71 22.16
C GLN A 30 -10.09 -0.70 21.52
N TYR A 31 -10.98 -0.07 22.30
CA TYR A 31 -11.93 0.93 21.82
C TYR A 31 -11.65 2.33 22.41
N ASP A 32 -10.39 2.76 22.39
CA ASP A 32 -10.04 4.17 22.61
C ASP A 32 -10.50 4.99 21.40
N LEU A 33 -11.75 5.46 21.45
CA LEU A 33 -12.38 6.21 20.38
C LEU A 33 -11.85 7.64 20.39
N GLN A 34 -10.92 7.93 19.49
CA GLN A 34 -10.49 9.30 19.25
C GLN A 34 -11.50 9.96 18.33
N LEU A 35 -12.15 11.04 18.80
CA LEU A 35 -12.98 11.87 17.95
C LEU A 35 -12.15 12.48 16.83
N ALA A 36 -12.81 12.74 15.71
CA ALA A 36 -12.16 13.30 14.54
C ALA A 36 -11.65 14.73 14.85
N PRO A 37 -10.46 15.15 14.36
CA PRO A 37 -9.94 16.50 14.58
C PRO A 37 -10.87 17.60 14.02
N GLU A 38 -11.78 17.25 13.11
CA GLU A 38 -12.82 18.10 12.57
C GLU A 38 -13.79 18.64 13.64
N VAL A 39 -13.93 17.96 14.78
CA VAL A 39 -14.70 18.45 15.94
C VAL A 39 -14.08 19.75 16.47
N GLU A 40 -12.77 19.76 16.70
CA GLU A 40 -12.04 20.94 17.15
C GLU A 40 -12.04 22.05 16.09
N GLU A 41 -11.95 21.68 14.81
CA GLU A 41 -12.03 22.63 13.70
C GLU A 41 -13.38 23.34 13.66
N PHE A 42 -14.48 22.61 13.88
CA PHE A 42 -15.83 23.19 13.92
C PHE A 42 -15.97 24.22 15.05
N GLU A 43 -15.52 23.90 16.26
CA GLU A 43 -15.55 24.84 17.39
C GLU A 43 -14.75 26.10 17.10
N LEU A 44 -13.56 25.96 16.50
CA LEU A 44 -12.75 27.11 16.08
C LEU A 44 -13.44 27.96 15.00
N VAL A 45 -14.15 27.34 14.06
CA VAL A 45 -14.95 28.05 13.05
C VAL A 45 -16.14 28.74 13.70
N LYS A 46 -16.79 28.10 14.68
CA LYS A 46 -17.91 28.66 15.46
C LYS A 46 -17.49 29.91 16.23
N GLU A 47 -16.33 29.88 16.89
CA GLU A 47 -15.77 31.03 17.59
C GLU A 47 -15.38 32.17 16.63
N LYS A 48 -14.79 31.85 15.47
CA LYS A 48 -14.26 32.86 14.54
C LYS A 48 -15.31 33.51 13.66
N CYS A 49 -16.27 32.73 13.16
CA CYS A 49 -17.15 33.17 12.07
C CYS A 49 -18.42 33.87 12.55
N GLY A 50 -18.70 33.91 13.86
CA GLY A 50 -19.70 34.81 14.46
C GLY A 50 -21.10 34.80 13.84
N GLY A 51 -21.48 33.76 13.09
CA GLY A 51 -22.76 33.65 12.40
C GLY A 51 -22.74 33.55 10.86
N ASP A 52 -21.59 33.34 10.19
CA ASP A 52 -21.62 32.91 8.77
C ASP A 52 -22.18 31.48 8.66
N GLU A 53 -23.49 31.40 8.44
CA GLU A 53 -24.27 30.17 8.34
C GLU A 53 -23.71 29.22 7.27
N ILE A 54 -23.17 29.73 6.16
CA ILE A 54 -22.65 28.88 5.07
C ILE A 54 -21.38 28.16 5.54
N GLN A 55 -20.46 28.89 6.18
CA GLN A 55 -19.21 28.31 6.67
C GLN A 55 -19.47 27.33 7.83
N LEU A 56 -20.41 27.65 8.71
CA LEU A 56 -20.83 26.75 9.80
C LEU A 56 -21.42 25.44 9.26
N LYS A 57 -22.32 25.52 8.27
CA LYS A 57 -22.89 24.33 7.63
C LYS A 57 -21.83 23.47 6.96
N GLN A 58 -20.87 24.08 6.28
CA GLN A 58 -19.79 23.36 5.63
C GLN A 58 -18.86 22.67 6.63
N ALA A 59 -18.50 23.36 7.72
CA ALA A 59 -17.67 22.80 8.77
C ALA A 59 -18.38 21.64 9.49
N LEU A 60 -19.66 21.81 9.84
CA LEU A 60 -20.46 20.75 10.48
C LEU A 60 -20.64 19.54 9.56
N MET A 61 -20.88 19.76 8.26
CA MET A 61 -20.97 18.68 7.27
C MET A 61 -19.64 17.93 7.14
N LYS A 62 -18.51 18.63 7.21
CA LYS A 62 -17.17 18.01 7.17
C LYS A 62 -16.95 17.10 8.38
N ARG A 63 -17.29 17.57 9.59
CA ARG A 63 -17.29 16.77 10.84
C ARG A 63 -18.16 15.53 10.69
N CYS A 64 -19.43 15.71 10.31
CA CYS A 64 -20.38 14.62 10.08
C CYS A 64 -19.85 13.54 9.12
N VAL A 65 -19.24 13.94 7.99
CA VAL A 65 -18.64 13.00 7.02
C VAL A 65 -17.44 12.25 7.59
N ALA A 66 -16.65 12.88 8.46
CA ALA A 66 -15.51 12.27 9.13
C ALA A 66 -15.94 11.22 10.17
N ASP A 67 -17.11 11.41 10.82
CA ASP A 67 -17.64 10.48 11.81
C ASP A 67 -18.35 9.25 11.20
N VAL A 68 -18.79 9.32 9.94
CA VAL A 68 -19.50 8.22 9.25
C VAL A 68 -18.78 6.85 9.38
N PRO A 69 -17.47 6.71 9.09
CA PRO A 69 -16.77 5.43 9.22
C PRO A 69 -16.81 4.85 10.64
N MET A 70 -16.65 5.71 11.64
CA MET A 70 -16.69 5.34 13.05
C MET A 70 -18.08 4.80 13.42
N LEU A 71 -19.13 5.52 13.02
CA LEU A 71 -20.52 5.12 13.28
C LEU A 71 -20.88 3.81 12.58
N GLN A 72 -20.48 3.63 11.32
CA GLN A 72 -20.68 2.38 10.58
C GLN A 72 -19.95 1.21 11.24
N PHE A 73 -18.74 1.43 11.73
CA PHE A 73 -17.97 0.43 12.46
C PHE A 73 -18.69 0.00 13.73
N MET A 74 -19.11 0.96 14.57
CA MET A 74 -19.81 0.66 15.82
C MET A 74 -21.12 -0.10 15.61
N GLN A 75 -21.95 0.35 14.65
CA GLN A 75 -23.20 -0.35 14.30
C GLN A 75 -22.96 -1.77 13.78
N GLY A 76 -21.88 -1.99 13.02
CA GLY A 76 -21.52 -3.31 12.49
C GLY A 76 -20.96 -4.27 13.55
N GLU A 77 -20.25 -3.74 14.55
CA GLU A 77 -19.61 -4.53 15.59
C GLU A 77 -20.53 -4.88 16.76
N GLU A 78 -21.55 -4.06 17.06
CA GLU A 78 -22.45 -4.24 18.21
C GLU A 78 -22.98 -5.68 18.34
N ARG A 79 -23.57 -6.21 17.26
CA ARG A 79 -24.14 -7.57 17.26
C ARG A 79 -23.08 -8.66 17.44
N LYS A 80 -21.86 -8.43 16.94
CA LYS A 80 -20.76 -9.39 17.04
C LYS A 80 -20.22 -9.42 18.47
N VAL A 81 -19.98 -8.25 19.04
CA VAL A 81 -19.50 -8.07 20.42
C VAL A 81 -20.52 -8.63 21.41
N GLN A 82 -21.81 -8.32 21.23
CA GLN A 82 -22.87 -8.88 22.07
C GLN A 82 -22.93 -10.42 22.00
N ARG A 83 -22.78 -11.00 20.80
CA ARG A 83 -22.72 -12.45 20.64
C ARG A 83 -21.51 -13.05 21.35
N MET A 84 -20.33 -12.47 21.17
CA MET A 84 -19.10 -12.93 21.83
C MET A 84 -19.21 -12.84 23.36
N TYR A 85 -19.82 -11.77 23.89
CA TYR A 85 -20.06 -11.62 25.31
C TYR A 85 -21.02 -12.69 25.85
N SER A 86 -22.16 -12.90 25.18
CA SER A 86 -23.12 -13.95 25.56
C SER A 86 -22.56 -15.37 25.48
N SER A 87 -21.57 -15.59 24.62
CA SER A 87 -20.85 -16.86 24.47
C SER A 87 -19.64 -16.99 25.40
N SER A 88 -19.43 -16.03 26.30
CA SER A 88 -18.28 -15.96 27.22
C SER A 88 -16.91 -15.96 26.52
N MET A 89 -16.84 -15.51 25.26
CA MET A 89 -15.59 -15.43 24.49
C MET A 89 -14.78 -14.16 24.80
N ILE A 90 -15.45 -13.11 25.28
CA ILE A 90 -14.83 -11.86 25.73
C ILE A 90 -15.21 -11.57 27.18
N GLY A 91 -14.31 -10.90 27.91
CA GLY A 91 -14.54 -10.53 29.30
C GLY A 91 -15.51 -9.36 29.46
N ALA A 92 -16.05 -9.19 30.67
CA ALA A 92 -16.94 -8.07 31.00
C ALA A 92 -16.28 -6.70 30.82
N ALA A 93 -14.97 -6.58 31.10
CA ALA A 93 -14.22 -5.34 30.90
C ALA A 93 -14.18 -4.91 29.42
N SER A 94 -13.89 -5.84 28.50
CA SER A 94 -13.86 -5.54 27.06
C SER A 94 -15.26 -5.20 26.51
N TYR A 95 -16.29 -5.87 27.03
CA TYR A 95 -17.67 -5.53 26.68
C TYR A 95 -18.05 -4.15 27.19
N GLN A 96 -17.66 -3.80 28.42
CA GLN A 96 -17.93 -2.47 28.99
C GLN A 96 -17.21 -1.37 28.20
N SER A 97 -15.93 -1.55 27.85
CA SER A 97 -15.22 -0.59 27.00
C SER A 97 -15.93 -0.36 25.66
N PHE A 98 -16.47 -1.42 25.05
CA PHE A 98 -17.26 -1.27 23.83
C PHE A 98 -18.55 -0.47 24.08
N GLN A 99 -19.24 -0.71 25.19
CA GLN A 99 -20.43 0.07 25.57
C GLN A 99 -20.09 1.54 25.81
N ASP A 100 -18.97 1.82 26.47
CA ASP A 100 -18.49 3.19 26.72
C ASP A 100 -18.19 3.89 25.39
N ALA A 101 -17.53 3.21 24.44
CA ALA A 101 -17.27 3.74 23.10
C ALA A 101 -18.56 3.97 22.29
N MET A 102 -19.56 3.09 22.42
CA MET A 102 -20.87 3.33 21.81
C MET A 102 -21.59 4.53 22.42
N ALA A 103 -21.46 4.75 23.72
CA ALA A 103 -22.04 5.90 24.39
C ALA A 103 -21.45 7.20 23.84
N ILE A 104 -20.13 7.27 23.65
CA ILE A 104 -19.44 8.40 23.01
C ILE A 104 -19.96 8.61 21.57
N ALA A 105 -20.05 7.54 20.78
CA ALA A 105 -20.56 7.63 19.41
C ALA A 105 -22.03 8.09 19.35
N SER A 106 -22.86 7.67 20.32
CA SER A 106 -24.26 8.11 20.42
C SER A 106 -24.39 9.55 20.89
N GLU A 107 -23.53 10.00 21.79
CA GLU A 107 -23.47 11.39 22.24
C GLU A 107 -23.11 12.30 21.06
N GLU A 108 -22.11 11.91 20.27
CA GLU A 108 -21.71 12.64 19.07
C GLU A 108 -22.83 12.75 18.03
N LEU A 109 -23.56 11.64 17.80
CA LEU A 109 -24.73 11.64 16.93
C LEU A 109 -25.78 12.69 17.32
N GLU A 110 -26.08 12.79 18.61
CA GLU A 110 -27.07 13.74 19.13
C GLU A 110 -26.52 15.16 19.19
N ALA A 111 -25.23 15.35 19.49
CA ALA A 111 -24.56 16.65 19.47
C ALA A 111 -24.60 17.29 18.08
N VAL A 112 -24.22 16.55 17.03
CA VAL A 112 -24.25 17.04 15.64
C VAL A 112 -25.69 17.35 15.19
N LYS A 113 -26.68 16.57 15.62
CA LYS A 113 -28.09 16.86 15.32
C LYS A 113 -28.53 18.17 15.97
N ALA A 114 -28.23 18.34 17.26
CA ALA A 114 -28.57 19.54 18.00
C ALA A 114 -27.90 20.78 17.38
N GLU A 115 -26.61 20.70 17.08
CA GLU A 115 -25.86 21.76 16.40
C GLU A 115 -26.42 22.07 15.00
N ALA A 116 -26.84 21.05 14.25
CA ALA A 116 -27.48 21.26 12.95
C ALA A 116 -28.82 21.99 13.07
N ASP A 117 -29.65 21.63 14.06
CA ASP A 117 -30.92 22.29 14.33
C ASP A 117 -30.75 23.71 14.88
N GLU A 118 -29.68 23.99 15.61
CA GLU A 118 -29.28 25.36 16.02
C GLU A 118 -28.93 26.23 14.81
N ILE A 119 -28.22 25.68 13.82
CA ILE A 119 -27.85 26.40 12.59
C ILE A 119 -29.07 26.60 11.70
N GLN A 120 -29.84 25.54 11.44
CA GLN A 120 -31.05 25.58 10.63
C GLN A 120 -32.11 24.64 11.20
N PRO A 121 -33.28 25.15 11.62
CA PRO A 121 -34.34 24.33 12.18
C PRO A 121 -34.79 23.19 11.24
N GLY A 122 -34.78 21.96 11.74
CA GLY A 122 -35.18 20.76 11.01
C GLY A 122 -34.08 20.14 10.15
N TRP A 123 -32.86 20.69 10.20
CA TRP A 123 -31.72 20.13 9.46
C TRP A 123 -31.09 18.92 10.18
N GLY A 124 -31.24 18.82 11.50
CA GLY A 124 -30.70 17.71 12.30
C GLY A 124 -31.20 16.33 11.86
N GLU A 125 -32.45 16.22 11.39
CA GLU A 125 -32.98 14.95 10.88
C GLU A 125 -32.30 14.51 9.57
N GLN A 126 -31.82 15.46 8.76
CA GLN A 126 -31.32 15.21 7.42
C GLN A 126 -29.79 15.15 7.33
N ILE A 127 -29.08 15.78 8.27
CA ILE A 127 -27.63 15.97 8.19
C ILE A 127 -26.87 14.64 8.04
N TRP A 128 -27.27 13.61 8.79
CA TRP A 128 -26.63 12.29 8.72
C TRP A 128 -26.88 11.55 7.40
N GLN A 129 -28.06 11.70 6.80
CA GLN A 129 -28.34 11.13 5.48
C GLN A 129 -27.51 11.83 4.40
N GLN A 130 -27.38 13.15 4.49
CA GLN A 130 -26.55 13.95 3.59
C GLN A 130 -25.06 13.61 3.75
N GLY A 131 -24.58 13.51 5.00
CA GLY A 131 -23.20 13.13 5.32
C GLY A 131 -22.86 11.73 4.83
N MET A 132 -23.77 10.76 4.98
CA MET A 132 -23.59 9.40 4.47
C MET A 132 -23.49 9.35 2.94
N HIS A 133 -24.33 10.11 2.24
CA HIS A 133 -24.29 10.23 0.79
C HIS A 133 -22.97 10.85 0.33
N LEU A 134 -22.55 11.94 0.98
CA LEU A 134 -21.31 12.64 0.65
C LEU A 134 -20.07 11.78 0.94
N HIS A 135 -20.06 11.05 2.07
CA HIS A 135 -19.01 10.09 2.39
C HIS A 135 -18.87 9.03 1.29
N THR A 136 -19.99 8.44 0.87
CA THR A 136 -20.01 7.42 -0.19
C THR A 136 -19.48 7.97 -1.52
N HIS A 137 -19.90 9.18 -1.88
CA HIS A 137 -19.44 9.85 -3.09
C HIS A 137 -17.94 10.14 -3.05
N LEU A 138 -17.42 10.69 -1.94
CA LEU A 138 -16.00 10.98 -1.77
C LEU A 138 -15.15 9.71 -1.82
N LYS A 139 -15.60 8.63 -1.18
CA LYS A 139 -14.93 7.34 -1.21
C LYS A 139 -14.85 6.78 -2.64
N SER A 140 -15.95 6.82 -3.39
CA SER A 140 -15.96 6.38 -4.79
C SER A 140 -14.99 7.21 -5.65
N MET A 141 -14.95 8.53 -5.46
CA MET A 141 -14.02 9.42 -6.15
C MET A 141 -12.55 9.10 -5.81
N GLN A 142 -12.25 8.85 -4.55
CA GLN A 142 -10.90 8.46 -4.10
C GLN A 142 -10.48 7.12 -4.73
N GLU A 143 -11.34 6.11 -4.69
CA GLU A 143 -11.06 4.81 -5.31
C GLU A 143 -10.81 4.92 -6.82
N HIS A 144 -11.57 5.77 -7.53
CA HIS A 144 -11.34 6.02 -8.96
C HIS A 144 -10.01 6.74 -9.21
N GLN A 145 -9.66 7.74 -8.40
CA GLN A 145 -8.39 8.43 -8.53
C GLN A 145 -7.19 7.53 -8.20
N GLU A 146 -7.30 6.67 -7.19
CA GLU A 146 -6.24 5.72 -6.85
C GLU A 146 -6.04 4.67 -7.94
N LYS A 147 -7.12 4.18 -8.54
CA LYS A 147 -7.03 3.28 -9.70
C LYS A 147 -6.37 3.97 -10.89
N ALA A 148 -6.79 5.19 -11.23
CA ALA A 148 -6.18 5.95 -12.32
C ALA A 148 -4.68 6.18 -12.10
N LYS A 149 -4.26 6.52 -10.86
CA LYS A 149 -2.84 6.68 -10.51
C LYS A 149 -2.05 5.38 -10.63
N LYS A 150 -2.63 4.26 -10.20
CA LYS A 150 -2.00 2.93 -10.33
C LYS A 150 -1.85 2.55 -11.80
N ASP A 151 -2.88 2.76 -12.61
CA ASP A 151 -2.84 2.49 -14.05
C ASP A 151 -1.80 3.37 -14.77
N GLU A 152 -1.68 4.65 -14.37
CA GLU A 152 -0.63 5.56 -14.87
C GLU A 152 0.78 5.11 -14.45
N GLU A 153 0.97 4.67 -13.20
CA GLU A 153 2.25 4.18 -12.70
C GLU A 153 2.66 2.87 -13.40
N GLU A 154 1.72 1.95 -13.60
CA GLU A 154 1.93 0.70 -14.33
C GLU A 154 2.27 0.99 -15.81
N ALA A 155 1.53 1.87 -16.47
CA ALA A 155 1.82 2.29 -17.84
C ALA A 155 3.20 2.98 -17.96
N ALA A 156 3.59 3.79 -16.97
CA ALA A 156 4.91 4.40 -16.93
C ALA A 156 6.03 3.36 -16.68
N ALA A 157 5.77 2.36 -15.84
CA ALA A 157 6.70 1.26 -15.58
C ALA A 157 6.86 0.35 -16.81
N GLU A 158 5.79 0.06 -17.54
CA GLU A 158 5.84 -0.68 -18.80
C GLU A 158 6.61 0.07 -19.88
N LYS A 159 6.35 1.37 -20.06
CA LYS A 159 7.12 2.21 -21.00
C LYS A 159 8.61 2.25 -20.64
N LYS A 160 8.96 2.33 -19.35
CA LYS A 160 10.36 2.25 -18.89
C LYS A 160 10.98 0.88 -19.16
N LYS A 161 10.24 -0.21 -18.98
CA LYS A 161 10.70 -1.58 -19.31
C LYS A 161 10.91 -1.77 -20.80
N GLN A 162 10.01 -1.27 -21.65
CA GLN A 162 10.14 -1.30 -23.10
C GLN A 162 11.35 -0.49 -23.58
N ALA A 163 11.49 0.75 -23.12
CA ALA A 163 12.64 1.59 -23.46
C ALA A 163 13.98 0.99 -23.00
N ARG A 164 14.01 0.25 -21.88
CA ARG A 164 15.22 -0.45 -21.42
C ARG A 164 15.56 -1.65 -22.32
N LYS A 165 14.55 -2.43 -22.73
CA LYS A 165 14.73 -3.55 -23.67
C LYS A 165 15.20 -3.08 -25.04
N GLU A 166 14.66 -1.96 -25.54
CA GLU A 166 15.10 -1.37 -26.81
C GLU A 166 16.55 -0.89 -26.73
N LYS A 167 16.94 -0.20 -25.65
CA LYS A 167 18.35 0.22 -25.44
C LYS A 167 19.31 -0.95 -25.28
N GLU A 168 18.85 -2.06 -24.72
CA GLU A 168 19.66 -3.28 -24.56
C GLU A 168 19.81 -4.04 -25.89
N ALA A 169 18.74 -4.09 -26.69
CA ALA A 169 18.77 -4.63 -28.05
C ALA A 169 19.66 -3.80 -29.00
N GLU A 170 19.62 -2.47 -28.90
CA GLU A 170 20.47 -1.58 -29.70
C GLU A 170 21.96 -1.75 -29.33
N LYS A 171 22.29 -1.90 -28.04
CA LYS A 171 23.66 -2.17 -27.60
C LYS A 171 24.18 -3.53 -28.06
N THR A 172 23.34 -4.57 -28.04
CA THR A 172 23.75 -5.91 -28.50
C THR A 172 23.93 -5.96 -30.01
N ALA A 173 23.09 -5.25 -30.78
CA ALA A 173 23.26 -5.09 -32.21
C ALA A 173 24.59 -4.41 -32.57
N GLN A 174 24.92 -3.29 -31.91
CA GLN A 174 26.18 -2.57 -32.14
C GLN A 174 27.43 -3.39 -31.78
N THR A 175 27.39 -4.17 -30.69
CA THR A 175 28.51 -5.08 -30.38
C THR A 175 28.65 -6.21 -31.40
N SER A 176 27.54 -6.75 -31.91
CA SER A 176 27.58 -7.83 -32.92
C SER A 176 28.10 -7.35 -34.27
N GLU A 177 27.80 -6.11 -34.67
CA GLU A 177 28.36 -5.50 -35.88
C GLU A 177 29.85 -5.21 -35.71
N ALA A 178 30.27 -4.67 -34.56
CA ALA A 178 31.68 -4.42 -34.26
C ALA A 178 32.52 -5.70 -34.17
N ASP A 179 31.94 -6.81 -33.70
CA ASP A 179 32.62 -8.11 -33.65
C ASP A 179 32.65 -8.79 -35.02
N ALA A 180 31.62 -8.60 -35.85
CA ALA A 180 31.61 -9.09 -37.23
C ALA A 180 32.64 -8.37 -38.12
N GLU A 181 32.82 -7.07 -37.93
CA GLU A 181 33.80 -6.26 -38.67
C GLU A 181 35.23 -6.68 -38.30
N LYS A 182 35.54 -6.87 -37.02
CA LYS A 182 36.85 -7.38 -36.55
C LYS A 182 37.16 -8.78 -37.09
N LEU A 183 36.15 -9.65 -37.17
CA LEU A 183 36.33 -11.02 -37.65
C LEU A 183 36.53 -11.08 -39.18
N ALA A 184 35.91 -10.15 -39.92
CA ALA A 184 36.16 -9.96 -41.34
C ALA A 184 37.58 -9.41 -41.61
N GLU A 185 38.04 -8.46 -40.79
CA GLU A 185 39.37 -7.87 -40.89
C GLU A 185 40.49 -8.89 -40.60
N GLN A 186 40.29 -9.75 -39.59
CA GLN A 186 41.21 -10.85 -39.28
C GLN A 186 41.31 -11.87 -40.42
N LYS A 187 40.17 -12.28 -41.00
CA LYS A 187 40.15 -13.21 -42.14
C LYS A 187 40.77 -12.60 -43.39
N ALA A 188 40.56 -11.31 -43.64
CA ALA A 188 41.20 -10.61 -44.75
C ALA A 188 42.72 -10.54 -44.57
N ALA A 189 43.21 -10.27 -43.36
CA ALA A 189 44.63 -10.24 -43.05
C ALA A 189 45.31 -11.62 -43.17
N GLU A 190 44.58 -12.70 -42.83
CA GLU A 190 45.08 -14.08 -42.97
C GLU A 190 45.20 -14.49 -44.45
N LEU A 191 44.21 -14.17 -45.28
CA LEU A 191 44.26 -14.41 -46.73
C LEU A 191 45.38 -13.64 -47.43
N ILE A 192 45.70 -12.43 -46.97
CA ILE A 192 46.84 -11.65 -47.50
C ILE A 192 48.17 -12.32 -47.11
N LYS A 193 48.30 -12.83 -45.89
CA LYS A 193 49.50 -13.55 -45.46
C LYS A 193 49.69 -14.89 -46.18
N GLU A 194 48.61 -15.62 -46.44
CA GLU A 194 48.66 -16.85 -47.23
C GLU A 194 49.02 -16.56 -48.69
N ALA A 195 48.51 -15.47 -49.28
CA ALA A 195 48.90 -15.04 -50.63
C ALA A 195 50.38 -14.62 -50.72
N GLU A 196 50.94 -13.99 -49.68
CA GLU A 196 52.37 -13.66 -49.60
C GLU A 196 53.25 -14.91 -49.42
N GLN A 197 52.77 -15.94 -48.72
CA GLN A 197 53.49 -17.21 -48.58
C GLN A 197 53.45 -18.07 -49.85
N GLU A 198 52.35 -18.06 -50.59
CA GLU A 198 52.22 -18.72 -51.89
C GLU A 198 53.10 -18.04 -52.97
N ALA A 199 53.20 -16.71 -52.95
CA ALA A 199 54.07 -15.94 -53.83
C ALA A 199 55.58 -16.14 -53.53
N GLY A 200 55.93 -16.63 -52.34
CA GLY A 200 57.31 -16.95 -51.94
C GLY A 200 57.82 -18.32 -52.41
N SER A 201 56.95 -19.21 -52.92
CA SER A 201 57.34 -20.61 -53.23
C SER A 201 57.57 -20.92 -54.72
N THR A 202 57.28 -20.00 -55.64
CA THR A 202 57.47 -20.19 -57.09
C THR A 202 58.84 -19.70 -57.55
N GLY A 203 59.91 -20.35 -57.06
CA GLY A 203 61.25 -19.82 -57.27
C GLY A 203 62.43 -20.77 -57.28
N LEU A 204 62.29 -22.09 -57.47
CA LEU A 204 63.43 -22.94 -57.92
C LEU A 204 63.00 -24.40 -58.19
N LYS A 205 63.02 -24.83 -59.46
CA LYS A 205 63.53 -26.16 -59.87
C LYS A 205 63.57 -26.30 -61.39
N LYS A 206 64.80 -26.21 -61.93
CA LYS A 206 65.18 -26.43 -63.33
C LYS A 206 65.42 -27.93 -63.56
N ARG A 207 64.69 -28.50 -64.54
CA ARG A 207 65.09 -29.48 -65.58
C ARG A 207 66.12 -30.59 -65.25
N LYS A 208 65.68 -31.85 -65.38
CA LYS A 208 66.28 -33.05 -66.06
C LYS A 208 65.34 -34.23 -65.74
N SER A 209 64.97 -35.20 -66.58
CA SER A 209 65.36 -35.65 -67.92
C SER A 209 64.31 -36.67 -68.42
N SER A 210 63.81 -36.48 -69.64
CA SER A 210 63.58 -37.49 -70.71
C SER A 210 63.16 -38.97 -70.40
N LYS A 211 62.05 -39.39 -71.04
CA LYS A 211 61.96 -40.49 -72.05
C LYS A 211 61.36 -41.87 -71.65
N LYS A 212 60.10 -42.12 -72.09
CA LYS A 212 59.61 -43.28 -72.91
C LYS A 212 58.06 -43.18 -72.99
N LYS A 213 57.43 -42.95 -74.16
CA LYS A 213 56.93 -43.94 -75.15
C LYS A 213 56.16 -45.10 -74.47
N LYS A 214 54.93 -45.48 -74.82
CA LYS A 214 54.10 -45.38 -76.04
C LYS A 214 52.64 -45.86 -75.68
N PRO A 215 51.67 -46.08 -76.60
CA PRO A 215 50.27 -45.65 -76.46
C PRO A 215 49.23 -46.80 -76.56
N GLU A 216 47.96 -46.43 -76.78
CA GLU A 216 46.79 -47.23 -77.22
C GLU A 216 46.25 -48.24 -76.18
N ALA A 217 44.93 -48.40 -75.99
CA ALA A 217 43.76 -48.12 -76.82
C ALA A 217 42.57 -47.66 -75.99
#